data_AF-A0A497P835-F1
#
_entry.id   AF-A0A497P835-F1
#
_cell.length_a   1.000
_cell.length_b   1.000
_cell.length_c   1.000
_cell.angle_alpha   90.00
_cell.angle_beta   90.00
_cell.angle_gamma   90.00
#
_symmetry.space_group_name_H-M   'P 1'
#
loop_
_entity.id
_entity.type
_entity.pdbx_description
1 polymer ?
#
loop_
_entity_poly.entity_id
_entity_poly.type
_entity_poly.pdbx_seq_one_letter_code
_entity_poly.pdbx_strand_id
1 'polypeptide(L)' 'MQLEKLQRSGIHHFSRIAVEIPETRYVATSTGDHMIMTEIWTRDGRELTKLISNRIGNIKGIKKNCLAIILEN' A
#
# COMPACT_ATOMS: atom_id res chain seq x y z
N MET A 1 10.88 5.74 21.68
CA MET A 1 9.96 6.89 21.77
C MET A 1 9.93 7.82 20.55
N GLN A 2 11.04 8.45 20.07
CA GLN A 2 10.97 9.34 18.88
C GLN A 2 10.83 8.57 17.54
N LEU A 3 11.54 7.44 17.39
CA LEU A 3 11.45 6.56 16.21
C LEU A 3 10.04 5.97 16.03
N GLU A 4 9.40 5.51 17.10
CA GLU A 4 8.03 4.97 17.04
C GLU A 4 7.00 6.05 16.67
N LYS A 5 7.17 7.29 17.11
CA LYS A 5 6.30 8.42 16.72
C LYS A 5 6.43 8.74 15.22
N LEU A 6 7.65 8.70 14.69
CA LEU A 6 7.92 8.89 13.26
C LEU A 6 7.38 7.72 12.42
N GLN A 7 7.43 6.50 12.95
CA GLN A 7 6.88 5.31 12.29
C GLN A 7 5.35 5.34 12.27
N ARG A 8 4.70 5.78 13.37
CA ARG A 8 3.25 5.96 13.46
C ARG A 8 2.73 7.05 12.51
N SER A 9 3.46 8.16 12.34
CA SER A 9 3.05 9.20 11.40
C SER A 9 3.09 8.72 9.95
N GLY A 10 4.08 7.90 9.58
CA GLY A 10 4.19 7.31 8.25
C GLY A 10 3.04 6.36 7.90
N ILE A 11 2.63 5.50 8.84
CA ILE A 11 1.50 4.57 8.67
C ILE A 11 0.20 5.34 8.43
N HIS A 12 -0.12 6.28 9.32
CA HIS A 12 -1.36 7.05 9.21
C HIS A 12 -1.38 7.94 7.96
N HIS A 13 -0.24 8.49 7.55
CA HIS A 13 -0.15 9.25 6.31
C HIS A 13 -0.39 8.36 5.09
N PHE A 14 0.25 7.19 5.02
CA PHE A 14 0.07 6.27 3.90
C PHE A 14 -1.34 5.71 3.84
N SER A 15 -1.94 5.33 4.97
CA SER A 15 -3.31 4.79 4.97
C SER A 15 -4.32 5.79 4.39
N ARG A 16 -4.16 7.09 4.68
CA ARG A 16 -4.98 8.14 4.08
C ARG A 16 -4.77 8.29 2.58
N ILE A 17 -3.53 8.19 2.10
CA ILE A 17 -3.29 8.24 0.65
C ILE A 17 -3.85 6.99 -0.04
N ALA A 18 -3.72 5.83 0.59
CA ALA A 18 -4.12 4.55 0.03
C ALA A 18 -5.65 4.46 -0.18
N VAL A 19 -6.46 5.05 0.69
CA VAL A 19 -7.93 5.08 0.52
C VAL A 19 -8.38 6.01 -0.62
N GLU A 20 -7.54 6.98 -1.02
CA GLU A 20 -7.81 7.86 -2.18
C GLU A 20 -7.38 7.21 -3.51
N ILE A 21 -6.88 5.98 -3.50
CA ILE A 21 -6.61 5.19 -4.71
C ILE A 21 -7.92 4.52 -5.13
N PRO A 22 -8.49 4.85 -6.32
CA PRO A 22 -9.77 4.26 -6.75
C PRO A 22 -9.77 2.73 -6.83
N GLU A 23 -8.61 2.15 -7.13
CA GLU A 23 -8.39 0.71 -7.22
C GLU A 23 -8.31 0.02 -5.84
N THR A 24 -8.18 0.79 -4.75
CA THR A 24 -8.13 0.24 -3.39
C THR A 24 -9.53 -0.17 -2.93
N ARG A 25 -9.66 -1.44 -2.55
CA ARG A 25 -10.88 -1.99 -1.95
C ARG A 25 -10.81 -2.06 -0.44
N TYR A 26 -9.62 -2.26 0.09
CA TYR A 26 -9.42 -2.41 1.53
C TYR A 26 -8.06 -1.90 1.95
N VAL A 27 -8.00 -1.30 3.14
CA VAL A 27 -6.76 -0.87 3.80
C VAL A 27 -6.83 -1.29 5.25
N ALA A 28 -5.81 -2.02 5.70
CA ALA A 28 -5.64 -2.38 7.10
C ALA A 28 -4.22 -2.13 7.58
N THR A 29 -4.09 -1.78 8.85
CA THR A 29 -2.82 -1.85 9.56
C THR A 29 -2.59 -3.26 10.07
N SER A 30 -1.34 -3.73 9.99
CA SER A 30 -0.96 -5.07 10.44
C SER A 30 0.23 -5.00 11.38
N THR A 31 0.36 -6.01 12.25
CA THR A 31 1.53 -6.20 13.14
C THR A 31 2.53 -7.23 12.59
N GLY A 32 2.32 -7.71 11.35
CA GLY A 32 3.25 -8.61 10.66
C GLY A 32 4.42 -7.88 10.00
N ASP A 33 5.05 -8.53 9.02
CA ASP A 33 6.24 -8.00 8.31
C ASP A 33 5.98 -6.69 7.54
N HIS A 34 4.71 -6.39 7.26
CA HIS A 34 4.27 -5.17 6.62
C HIS A 34 3.28 -4.44 7.52
N MET A 35 3.52 -3.15 7.77
CA MET A 35 2.67 -2.36 8.68
C MET A 35 1.31 -2.01 8.07
N ILE A 36 1.20 -2.01 6.75
CA ILE A 36 -0.04 -1.76 6.01
C ILE A 36 -0.21 -2.84 4.94
N MET A 37 -1.44 -3.34 4.84
CA MET A 37 -1.90 -4.20 3.76
C MET A 37 -3.03 -3.51 3.01
N THR A 38 -2.99 -3.60 1.68
CA THR A 38 -4.02 -3.04 0.80
C THR A 38 -4.52 -4.10 -0.15
N GLU A 39 -5.83 -4.22 -0.30
CA GLU A 39 -6.44 -4.97 -1.38
C GLU A 39 -6.67 -4.04 -2.57
N ILE A 40 -6.09 -4.38 -3.71
CA ILE A 40 -6.10 -3.56 -4.92
C ILE A 40 -6.72 -4.34 -6.06
N TRP A 41 -7.73 -3.78 -6.72
CA TRP A 41 -8.39 -4.37 -7.88
C TRP A 41 -8.06 -3.60 -9.14
N THR A 42 -7.49 -4.28 -10.12
CA THR A 42 -7.18 -3.71 -11.44
C THR A 42 -7.74 -4.62 -12.52
N ARG A 43 -7.96 -4.10 -13.73
CA ARG A 43 -8.52 -4.91 -14.81
C ARG A 43 -7.56 -6.02 -15.26
N ASP A 44 -6.27 -5.73 -15.28
CA ASP A 44 -5.24 -6.64 -15.75
C ASP A 44 -3.86 -6.30 -15.13
N GLY A 45 -2.90 -7.22 -15.27
CA GLY A 45 -1.56 -7.05 -14.71
C GLY A 45 -0.79 -5.83 -15.25
N ARG A 46 -1.15 -5.31 -16.44
CA ARG A 46 -0.51 -4.09 -16.97
C ARG A 46 -1.00 -2.86 -16.21
N GLU A 47 -2.30 -2.78 -15.90
CA GLU A 47 -2.84 -1.72 -15.05
C GLU A 47 -2.28 -1.79 -13.62
N LEU A 48 -2.17 -2.99 -13.06
CA LEU A 48 -1.49 -3.18 -11.77
C LEU A 48 -0.07 -2.62 -11.80
N THR A 49 0.73 -3.01 -12.80
CA THR A 49 2.12 -2.55 -12.92
C THR A 49 2.21 -1.03 -13.06
N LYS A 50 1.31 -0.42 -13.84
CA LYS A 50 1.24 1.05 -13.97
C LYS A 50 0.87 1.72 -12.65
N LEU A 51 -0.11 1.21 -11.93
CA LEU A 51 -0.55 1.74 -10.64
C LEU A 51 0.60 1.69 -9.62
N ILE A 52 1.31 0.58 -9.55
CA ILE A 52 2.44 0.41 -8.64
C ILE A 52 3.58 1.35 -9.00
N SER A 53 4.03 1.39 -10.26
CA SER A 53 5.19 2.19 -10.64
C SER A 53 4.93 3.69 -10.61
N ASN A 54 3.74 4.13 -11.01
CA ASN A 54 3.46 5.56 -11.21
C ASN A 54 2.85 6.22 -9.98
N ARG A 55 2.06 5.49 -9.19
CA ARG A 55 1.43 6.02 -7.99
C ARG A 55 2.08 5.50 -6.73
N ILE A 56 1.94 4.20 -6.45
CA ILE A 56 2.31 3.67 -5.13
C ILE A 56 3.81 3.82 -4.87
N GLY A 57 4.66 3.46 -5.83
CA GLY A 57 6.11 3.53 -5.72
C GLY A 57 6.67 4.94 -5.52
N ASN A 58 5.91 5.97 -5.88
CA ASN A 58 6.30 7.37 -5.74
C ASN A 58 5.81 8.03 -4.44
N ILE A 59 5.05 7.30 -3.60
CA ILE A 59 4.58 7.83 -2.32
C ILE A 59 5.76 7.93 -1.36
N LYS A 60 6.08 9.17 -0.95
CA LYS A 60 7.15 9.47 -0.01
C LYS A 60 6.92 8.74 1.31
N GLY A 61 7.93 7.99 1.75
CA GLY A 61 7.89 7.27 3.03
C GLY A 61 7.61 5.78 2.93
N ILE A 62 7.24 5.26 1.75
CA ILE A 62 7.29 3.81 1.52
C ILE A 62 8.75 3.36 1.49
N LYS A 63 9.12 2.42 2.36
CA LYS A 63 10.46 1.81 2.39
C LYS A 63 10.56 0.57 1.52
N LYS A 64 9.47 -0.21 1.45
CA LYS A 64 9.38 -1.47 0.72
C LYS A 64 7.93 -1.70 0.31
N ASN A 65 7.73 -2.18 -0.92
CA ASN A 65 6.44 -2.63 -1.42
C ASN A 65 6.57 -4.12 -1.78
N CYS A 66 5.67 -4.96 -1.28
CA CYS A 66 5.55 -6.37 -1.64
C CYS A 66 4.15 -6.61 -2.18
N LEU A 67 4.08 -7.23 -3.35
CA LEU A 67 2.83 -7.55 -4.04
C LEU A 67 2.60 -9.05 -3.97
N ALA A 68 1.36 -9.44 -3.71
CA ALA A 68 0.88 -10.80 -3.90
C ALA A 68 -0.31 -10.74 -4.86
N ILE A 69 -0.23 -11.47 -5.97
CA ILE A 69 -1.33 -11.60 -6.92
C ILE A 69 -2.16 -12.81 -6.49
N ILE A 70 -3.43 -12.58 -6.19
CA ILE A 70 -4.39 -13.64 -5.90
C ILE A 70 -4.84 -14.22 -7.24
N LEU A 71 -4.58 -15.51 -7.45
CA LEU A 71 -5.09 -16.26 -8.60
C LEU A 71 -6.30 -17.08 -8.11
N GLU A 72 -7.38 -17.07 -8.90
CA GLU A 72 -8.49 -17.99 -8.68
C GLU A 72 -8.11 -19.36 -9.25
N ASN A 73 -8.56 -20.42 -8.57
CA ASN A 73 -8.21 -21.81 -8.83
C ASN A 73 -9.41 -22.58 -9.40
#